data_AF-A0A0F5JT73-F1
#
_entry.id   AF-A0A0F5JT73-F1
#
_cell.length_a   1.000
_cell.length_b   1.000
_cell.length_c   1.000
_cell.angle_alpha   90.00
_cell.angle_beta   90.00
_cell.angle_gamma   90.00
#
_symmetry.space_group_name_H-M   'P 1'
#
loop_
_entity.id
_entity.type
_entity.pdbx_description
1 polymer ?
#
loop_
_entity_poly.entity_id
_entity_poly.type
_entity_poly.pdbx_seq_one_letter_code
_entity_poly.pdbx_strand_id
1 'polypeptide(L)'
;MPWQYSQRTGQLTRGTGPVVGQGYSGRGVGQNNPQMQNQVGMGPIPTGSYSIGAPFHHSHAGGYTMRLTPDVGTDTQHRSGFMIHGDSTAHPGQASDGCIVLDRRVRVLIWNSGDRQINVVP
;
A
#
# COMPACT_ATOMS: atom_id res chain seq x y z
N MET A 1 1.98 -13.50 -11.38
CA MET A 1 2.17 -12.16 -11.97
C MET A 1 2.10 -11.18 -10.82
N PRO A 2 3.00 -10.18 -10.75
CA PRO A 2 3.04 -9.29 -9.59
C PRO A 2 1.72 -8.53 -9.42
N TRP A 3 1.43 -8.15 -8.18
CA TRP A 3 0.34 -7.23 -7.86
C TRP A 3 0.66 -5.85 -8.44
N GLN A 4 -0.36 -5.10 -8.85
CA GLN A 4 -0.22 -3.71 -9.25
C GLN A 4 -1.19 -2.86 -8.43
N TYR A 5 -0.70 -1.78 -7.85
CA TYR A 5 -1.47 -0.82 -7.08
C TYR A 5 -1.33 0.56 -7.67
N SER A 6 -2.44 1.21 -8.03
CA SER A 6 -2.41 2.62 -8.44
C SER A 6 -2.51 3.51 -7.22
N GLN A 7 -1.46 4.28 -6.95
CA GLN A 7 -1.47 5.29 -5.89
C GLN A 7 -2.36 6.50 -6.22
N ARG A 8 -3.01 6.56 -7.39
CA ARG A 8 -3.98 7.61 -7.75
C ARG A 8 -5.41 7.19 -7.58
N THR A 9 -5.73 5.94 -7.89
CA THR A 9 -7.12 5.44 -7.81
C THR A 9 -7.35 4.57 -6.58
N GLY A 10 -6.27 4.11 -5.95
CA GLY A 10 -6.30 3.12 -4.88
C GLY A 10 -6.66 1.71 -5.34
N GLN A 11 -6.76 1.48 -6.65
CA GLN A 11 -7.12 0.18 -7.21
C GLN A 11 -5.95 -0.79 -7.14
N LEU A 12 -6.27 -2.05 -6.82
CA LEU A 12 -5.37 -3.18 -6.84
C LEU A 12 -5.80 -4.16 -7.94
N THR A 13 -4.87 -4.52 -8.82
CA THR A 13 -5.05 -5.54 -9.87
C THR A 13 -3.96 -6.60 -9.75
N ARG A 14 -4.16 -7.72 -10.44
CA ARG A 14 -3.13 -8.76 -10.62
C ARG A 14 -2.76 -8.82 -12.09
N GLY A 15 -1.56 -8.33 -12.46
CA GLY A 15 -1.20 -8.09 -13.85
C GLY A 15 -2.17 -7.14 -14.56
N THR A 16 -2.53 -7.43 -15.81
CA THR A 16 -3.53 -6.68 -16.61
C THR A 16 -4.97 -7.14 -16.37
N GLY A 17 -5.22 -7.86 -15.28
CA GLY A 17 -6.53 -8.39 -14.93
C GLY A 17 -7.50 -7.34 -14.36
N PRO A 18 -8.73 -7.76 -14.00
CA PRO A 18 -9.72 -6.88 -13.40
C PRO A 18 -9.25 -6.37 -12.01
N VAL A 19 -9.92 -5.31 -11.53
CA VAL A 19 -9.73 -4.79 -10.18
C VAL A 19 -10.16 -5.84 -9.16
N VAL A 20 -9.24 -6.17 -8.26
CA VAL A 20 -9.41 -7.16 -7.18
C VAL A 20 -9.76 -6.49 -5.86
N GLY A 21 -9.38 -5.23 -5.68
CA GLY A 21 -9.70 -4.45 -4.50
C GLY A 21 -9.47 -2.97 -4.74
N GLN A 22 -10.02 -2.16 -3.83
CA GLN A 22 -9.79 -0.72 -3.81
C GLN A 22 -9.50 -0.28 -2.37
N GLY A 23 -8.60 0.68 -2.23
CA GLY A 23 -8.17 1.23 -0.97
C GLY A 23 -7.62 2.64 -1.15
N TYR A 24 -6.64 3.02 -0.35
CA TYR A 24 -6.01 4.34 -0.45
C TYR A 24 -4.59 4.35 0.13
N SER A 25 -3.82 5.39 -0.19
CA SER A 25 -2.52 5.66 0.40
C SER A 25 -2.33 7.15 0.62
N GLY A 26 -1.68 7.52 1.72
CA GLY A 26 -1.62 8.91 2.18
C GLY A 26 -2.90 9.37 2.87
N ARG A 27 -2.97 10.65 3.24
CA ARG A 27 -4.10 11.25 3.95
C ARG A 27 -4.33 12.70 3.55
N GLY A 28 -5.54 13.19 3.83
CA GLY A 28 -5.92 14.58 3.55
C GLY A 28 -5.67 14.93 2.09
N VAL A 29 -4.98 16.04 1.84
CA VAL A 29 -4.62 16.48 0.47
C VAL A 29 -3.62 15.56 -0.24
N GLY A 30 -2.88 14.74 0.50
CA GLY A 30 -1.95 13.76 -0.03
C GLY A 30 -2.61 12.40 -0.33
N GLN A 31 -3.85 12.18 0.07
CA GLN A 31 -4.51 10.90 -0.19
C GLN A 31 -4.64 10.67 -1.69
N ASN A 32 -4.08 9.55 -2.13
CA ASN A 32 -4.04 9.13 -3.53
C ASN A 32 -3.55 10.24 -4.49
N ASN A 33 -2.64 11.09 -4.04
CA ASN A 33 -2.10 12.19 -4.84
C ASN A 33 -0.63 11.92 -5.22
N PRO A 34 -0.36 11.40 -6.44
CA PRO A 34 1.00 11.10 -6.91
C PRO A 34 1.98 12.27 -6.85
N GLN A 35 1.48 13.50 -6.97
CA GLN A 35 2.32 14.71 -6.93
C GLN A 35 2.87 14.99 -5.53
N MET A 36 2.26 14.39 -4.50
CA MET A 36 2.66 14.55 -3.11
C MET A 36 3.42 13.33 -2.57
N GLN A 37 3.84 12.37 -3.39
CA GLN A 37 4.54 11.16 -2.93
C GLN A 37 5.87 11.43 -2.18
N ASN A 38 6.44 12.62 -2.34
CA ASN A 38 7.62 13.08 -1.59
C ASN A 38 7.28 13.69 -0.21
N GLN A 39 5.99 13.93 0.09
CA GLN A 39 5.56 14.56 1.33
C GLN A 39 5.49 13.52 2.46
N VAL A 40 6.46 13.61 3.38
CA VAL A 40 6.56 12.73 4.56
C VAL A 40 5.30 12.83 5.42
N GLY A 41 4.72 11.68 5.81
CA GLY A 41 3.54 11.62 6.69
C GLY A 41 2.21 11.99 6.04
N MET A 42 2.19 12.38 4.76
CA MET A 42 0.97 12.85 4.10
C MET A 42 0.75 12.22 2.73
N GLY A 43 1.80 12.16 1.92
CA GLY A 43 1.76 11.63 0.56
C GLY A 43 1.53 10.12 0.51
N PRO A 44 1.06 9.61 -0.64
CA PRO A 44 0.94 8.17 -0.86
C PRO A 44 2.32 7.49 -0.86
N ILE A 45 2.34 6.17 -0.81
CA ILE A 45 3.55 5.37 -1.06
C ILE A 45 4.16 5.75 -2.42
N PRO A 46 5.48 6.01 -2.51
CA PRO A 46 6.12 6.32 -3.78
C PRO A 46 5.93 5.23 -4.83
N THR A 47 6.00 5.61 -6.11
CA THR A 47 5.98 4.64 -7.21
C THR A 47 7.24 3.79 -7.22
N GLY A 48 7.10 2.51 -7.55
CA GLY A 48 8.22 1.57 -7.62
C GLY A 48 7.80 0.14 -7.36
N SER A 49 8.78 -0.75 -7.30
CA SER A 49 8.58 -2.15 -6.95
C SER A 49 8.90 -2.39 -5.49
N TYR A 50 8.08 -3.20 -4.83
CA TYR A 50 8.20 -3.52 -3.42
C TYR A 50 7.96 -5.01 -3.17
N SER A 51 8.87 -5.61 -2.42
CA SER A 51 8.73 -6.94 -1.85
C SER A 51 7.75 -6.94 -0.67
N ILE A 52 6.81 -7.89 -0.68
CA ILE A 52 5.76 -8.06 0.33
C ILE A 52 6.23 -9.08 1.38
N GLY A 53 6.41 -8.61 2.62
CA GLY A 53 6.72 -9.45 3.77
C GLY A 53 5.53 -10.24 4.30
N ALA A 54 5.81 -11.25 5.14
CA ALA A 54 4.78 -12.08 5.74
C ALA A 54 3.78 -11.27 6.60
N PRO A 55 2.48 -11.65 6.62
CA PRO A 55 1.48 -11.02 7.45
C PRO A 55 1.83 -11.19 8.93
N PHE A 56 1.67 -10.11 9.69
CA PHE A 56 1.88 -10.09 11.12
C PHE A 56 0.83 -9.21 11.81
N HIS A 57 0.83 -9.22 13.14
CA HIS A 57 0.03 -8.30 13.94
C HIS A 57 0.86 -7.05 14.27
N HIS A 58 0.39 -5.88 13.84
CA HIS A 58 0.99 -4.59 14.20
C HIS A 58 0.18 -3.93 15.33
N SER A 59 0.84 -3.40 16.36
CA SER A 59 0.16 -2.79 17.52
C SER A 59 -0.82 -1.68 17.15
N HIS A 60 -0.48 -0.87 16.13
CA HIS A 60 -1.31 0.27 15.71
C HIS A 60 -2.11 0.03 14.42
N ALA A 61 -1.65 -0.89 13.56
CA ALA A 61 -2.24 -1.11 12.23
C ALA A 61 -3.08 -2.41 12.16
N GLY A 62 -3.12 -3.12 13.29
CA GLY A 62 -3.92 -4.31 13.50
C GLY A 62 -3.36 -5.56 12.83
N GLY A 63 -4.20 -6.59 12.83
CA GLY A 63 -3.88 -7.89 12.26
C GLY A 63 -3.76 -7.88 10.75
N TYR A 64 -2.97 -8.84 10.24
CA TYR A 64 -2.77 -9.07 8.81
C TYR A 64 -2.13 -7.87 8.10
N THR A 65 -1.22 -7.20 8.81
CA THR A 65 -0.36 -6.15 8.25
C THR A 65 0.82 -6.80 7.55
N MET A 66 1.26 -6.28 6.41
CA MET A 66 2.41 -6.78 5.64
C MET A 66 3.40 -5.65 5.41
N ARG A 67 4.69 -5.87 5.70
CA ARG A 67 5.73 -4.87 5.41
C ARG A 67 6.03 -4.81 3.91
N LEU A 68 6.30 -3.62 3.40
CA LEU A 68 6.78 -3.39 2.04
C LEU A 68 8.24 -2.97 2.10
N THR A 69 9.10 -3.76 1.47
CA THR A 69 10.52 -3.45 1.33
C THR A 69 10.75 -2.96 -0.10
N PRO A 70 11.27 -1.74 -0.32
CA PRO A 70 11.55 -1.26 -1.67
C PRO A 70 12.61 -2.13 -2.33
N ASP A 71 12.38 -2.51 -3.57
CA ASP A 71 13.38 -3.20 -4.37
C ASP A 71 14.44 -2.21 -4.87
N VAL A 72 15.58 -2.73 -5.34
CA VAL A 72 16.65 -1.91 -5.92
C VAL A 72 16.10 -1.08 -7.09
N GLY A 73 16.34 0.23 -7.07
CA GLY A 73 15.86 1.17 -8.08
C GLY A 73 14.54 1.87 -7.73
N THR A 74 13.86 1.47 -6.66
CA THR A 74 12.69 2.20 -6.15
C THR A 74 13.12 3.44 -5.38
N ASP A 75 12.83 4.63 -5.92
CA ASP A 75 13.06 5.91 -5.24
C ASP A 75 11.98 6.14 -4.18
N THR A 76 12.37 5.95 -2.93
CA THR A 76 11.48 6.10 -1.78
C THR A 76 11.28 7.54 -1.33
N GLN A 77 11.85 8.54 -2.02
CA GLN A 77 11.78 9.95 -1.64
C GLN A 77 12.29 10.19 -0.20
N HIS A 78 13.33 9.45 0.21
CA HIS A 78 13.88 9.42 1.57
C HIS A 78 12.89 8.97 2.67
N ARG A 79 11.82 8.26 2.31
CA ARG A 79 10.81 7.73 3.23
C ARG A 79 10.99 6.21 3.42
N SER A 80 10.46 5.68 4.52
CA SER A 80 10.54 4.24 4.83
C SER A 80 9.37 3.79 5.69
N GLY A 81 9.35 2.52 6.10
CA GLY A 81 8.32 1.99 7.00
C GLY A 81 6.99 1.67 6.32
N PHE A 82 6.99 1.52 4.99
CA PHE A 82 5.79 1.24 4.21
C PHE A 82 5.19 -0.14 4.55
N MET A 83 3.86 -0.19 4.58
CA MET A 83 3.11 -1.40 4.87
C MET A 83 1.84 -1.47 4.02
N ILE A 84 1.27 -2.66 3.92
CA ILE A 84 -0.13 -2.89 3.56
C ILE A 84 -0.88 -3.22 4.85
N HIS A 85 -1.85 -2.40 5.26
CA HIS A 85 -2.62 -2.61 6.49
C HIS A 85 -4.09 -2.24 6.34
N GLY A 86 -4.86 -2.40 7.42
CA GLY A 86 -6.28 -2.09 7.45
C GLY A 86 -6.53 -0.64 7.83
N ASP A 87 -7.73 -0.16 7.53
CA ASP A 87 -8.12 1.17 7.95
C ASP A 87 -8.31 1.23 9.48
N SER A 88 -8.26 2.45 10.01
CA SER A 88 -8.54 2.71 11.41
C SER A 88 -10.05 2.61 11.66
N THR A 89 -10.45 1.86 12.68
CA THR A 89 -11.84 1.81 13.14
C THR A 89 -12.27 3.09 13.88
N ALA A 90 -11.33 3.78 14.55
CA ALA A 90 -11.60 5.02 15.28
C ALA A 90 -11.71 6.25 14.35
N HIS A 91 -10.77 6.36 13.40
CA HIS A 91 -10.73 7.41 12.38
C HIS A 91 -10.62 6.85 10.94
N PRO A 92 -11.73 6.35 10.36
CA PRO A 92 -11.74 5.83 8.99
C PRO A 92 -11.23 6.85 7.96
N GLY A 93 -10.46 6.39 6.97
CA GLY A 93 -9.87 7.20 5.92
C GLY A 93 -8.64 8.02 6.35
N GLN A 94 -8.20 7.93 7.60
CA GLN A 94 -7.08 8.73 8.13
C GLN A 94 -5.89 7.89 8.62
N ALA A 95 -5.94 6.57 8.39
CA ALA A 95 -4.95 5.65 8.96
C ALA A 95 -3.58 5.69 8.27
N SER A 96 -3.48 6.25 7.07
CA SER A 96 -2.25 6.19 6.27
C SER A 96 -1.41 7.45 6.36
N ASP A 97 -0.13 7.30 6.71
CA ASP A 97 0.96 8.29 6.56
C ASP A 97 1.76 8.06 5.25
N GLY A 98 1.21 7.25 4.34
CA GLY A 98 1.86 6.77 3.12
C GLY A 98 1.91 5.25 2.97
N CYS A 99 1.29 4.48 3.87
CA CYS A 99 1.09 3.05 3.68
C CYS A 99 -0.08 2.78 2.71
N ILE A 100 -0.18 1.55 2.20
CA ILE A 100 -1.36 1.10 1.44
C ILE A 100 -2.40 0.59 2.44
N VAL A 101 -3.57 1.20 2.43
CA VAL A 101 -4.72 0.76 3.23
C VAL A 101 -5.66 -0.06 2.36
N LEU A 102 -5.89 -1.31 2.77
CA LEU A 102 -6.77 -2.25 2.08
C LEU A 102 -7.60 -3.08 3.06
N ASP A 103 -8.79 -3.45 2.63
CA ASP A 103 -9.65 -4.37 3.36
C ASP A 103 -8.95 -5.69 3.69
N ARG A 104 -9.29 -6.27 4.84
CA ARG A 104 -8.67 -7.52 5.31
C ARG A 104 -8.82 -8.65 4.28
N ARG A 105 -9.96 -8.74 3.60
CA ARG A 105 -10.20 -9.74 2.55
C ARG A 105 -9.17 -9.63 1.41
N VAL A 106 -8.88 -8.40 0.96
CA VAL A 106 -7.90 -8.14 -0.10
C VAL A 106 -6.48 -8.46 0.39
N ARG A 107 -6.14 -8.09 1.62
CA ARG A 107 -4.83 -8.43 2.22
C ARG A 107 -4.59 -9.94 2.32
N VAL A 108 -5.62 -10.70 2.67
CA VAL A 108 -5.58 -12.18 2.65
C VAL A 108 -5.39 -12.71 1.23
N LEU A 109 -6.10 -12.16 0.24
CA LEU A 109 -5.94 -12.54 -1.17
C LEU A 109 -4.51 -12.29 -1.68
N ILE A 110 -3.92 -11.14 -1.33
CA ILE A 110 -2.52 -10.83 -1.67
C ILE A 110 -1.60 -11.93 -1.16
N TRP A 111 -1.66 -12.25 0.13
CA TRP A 111 -0.75 -13.23 0.72
C TRP A 111 -0.97 -14.65 0.18
N ASN A 112 -2.22 -15.09 0.11
CA ASN A 112 -2.57 -16.44 -0.33
C ASN A 112 -2.30 -16.68 -1.82
N SER A 113 -2.13 -15.62 -2.63
CA SER A 113 -1.80 -15.75 -4.05
C SER A 113 -0.44 -16.39 -4.33
N GLY A 114 0.46 -16.42 -3.32
CA GLY A 114 1.86 -16.83 -3.48
C GLY A 114 2.77 -15.75 -4.09
N ASP A 115 2.21 -14.74 -4.77
CA ASP A 115 3.00 -13.61 -5.27
C ASP A 115 3.49 -12.76 -4.08
N ARG A 116 4.75 -12.32 -4.14
CA ARG A 116 5.42 -11.53 -3.08
C ARG A 116 5.91 -10.18 -3.56
N GLN A 117 5.38 -9.71 -4.68
CA GLN A 117 5.80 -8.48 -5.33
C GLN A 117 4.57 -7.61 -5.62
N ILE A 118 4.72 -6.31 -5.37
CA ILE A 118 3.75 -5.29 -5.75
C ILE A 118 4.44 -4.14 -6.47
N ASN A 119 3.88 -3.75 -7.61
CA ASN A 119 4.30 -2.58 -8.38
C ASN A 119 3.33 -1.44 -8.11
N VAL A 120 3.83 -0.36 -7.52
CA VAL A 120 3.08 0.88 -7.32
C VAL A 120 3.21 1.75 -8.56
N VAL A 121 2.07 2.09 -9.16
CA VAL A 121 1.98 2.91 -10.37
C VAL A 121 1.18 4.20 -10.10
N PRO A 122 1.34 5.24 -10.94
CA PRO A 122 0.63 6.51 -10.78
C PRO A 122 -0.90 6.46 -10.87
#